data_AF-A0AA41WN89-F1
#
_entry.id   AF-A0AA41WN89-F1
#
_cell.length_a   1.000
_cell.length_b   1.000
_cell.length_c   1.000
_cell.angle_alpha   90.00
_cell.angle_beta   90.00
_cell.angle_gamma   90.00
#
_symmetry.space_group_name_H-M   'P 1'
#
loop_
_entity.id
_entity.type
_entity.pdbx_description
1 polymer ?
#
loop_
_entity_poly.entity_id
_entity_poly.type
_entity_poly.pdbx_seq_one_letter_code
_entity_poly.pdbx_strand_id
1 'polypeptide(L)'
;MASLGFTDVVGLVGVAAYVSAHFGVQVLHKPPTGAFAVRLNLLGPICILISLMGSFNLASFLTQFFWLALTLMGWWRNKQAGRPVAEPAGAPRPGHPAQQ
;
A
#
# COMPACT_ATOMS: atom_id res chain seq x y z
N MET A 1 -3.97 -15.72 -33.50
CA MET A 1 -4.31 -16.19 -32.13
C MET A 1 -3.25 -15.61 -31.21
N ALA A 2 -3.64 -14.86 -30.18
CA ALA A 2 -2.66 -14.35 -29.22
C ALA A 2 -2.16 -15.52 -28.37
N SER A 3 -0.91 -15.94 -28.58
CA SER A 3 -0.26 -16.93 -27.71
C SER A 3 0.20 -16.20 -26.45
N LEU A 4 -0.50 -16.41 -25.34
CA LEU A 4 -0.12 -15.83 -24.06
C LEU A 4 1.11 -16.57 -23.51
N GLY A 5 2.22 -15.86 -23.36
CA GLY A 5 3.38 -16.35 -22.64
C GLY A 5 3.14 -16.39 -21.13
N PHE A 6 3.97 -17.15 -20.42
CA PHE A 6 3.92 -17.18 -18.95
C PHE A 6 4.05 -15.78 -18.33
N THR A 7 4.94 -14.94 -18.88
CA THR A 7 5.12 -13.55 -18.45
C THR A 7 3.87 -12.71 -18.66
N ASP A 8 3.08 -12.97 -19.72
CA ASP A 8 1.85 -12.21 -20.00
C ASP A 8 0.78 -12.55 -18.97
N VAL A 9 0.63 -13.84 -18.63
CA VAL A 9 -0.30 -14.30 -17.59
C VAL A 9 0.05 -13.69 -16.24
N VAL A 10 1.33 -13.68 -15.86
CA VAL A 10 1.80 -13.04 -14.62
C VAL A 10 1.50 -11.54 -14.64
N GLY A 11 1.71 -10.87 -15.77
CA GLY A 11 1.38 -9.46 -15.94
C GLY A 11 -0.11 -9.19 -15.76
N LEU A 12 -0.97 -10.00 -16.38
CA LEU A 12 -2.43 -9.89 -16.27
C LEU A 12 -2.93 -10.10 -14.84
N VAL A 13 -2.38 -11.08 -14.12
CA VAL A 13 -2.67 -11.27 -12.69
C VAL A 13 -2.26 -10.04 -11.88
N GLY A 14 -1.08 -9.48 -12.18
CA GLY A 14 -0.62 -8.25 -11.56
C GLY A 14 -1.53 -7.05 -11.82
N VAL A 15 -2.03 -6.90 -13.06
CA VAL A 15 -3.00 -5.86 -13.43
C VAL A 15 -4.30 -6.05 -12.68
N ALA A 16 -4.84 -7.28 -12.62
CA ALA A 16 -6.08 -7.56 -11.89
C ALA A 16 -5.95 -7.23 -10.39
N ALA A 17 -4.83 -7.58 -9.77
CA ALA A 17 -4.55 -7.25 -8.37
C ALA A 17 -4.44 -5.73 -8.15
N TYR A 18 -3.69 -5.03 -9.00
CA TYR A 18 -3.52 -3.58 -8.93
C TYR A 18 -4.86 -2.84 -9.09
N VAL A 19 -5.65 -3.19 -10.12
CA VAL A 19 -6.98 -2.60 -10.34
C VAL A 19 -7.91 -2.91 -9.16
N SER A 20 -7.87 -4.11 -8.60
CA SER A 20 -8.68 -4.47 -7.42
C SER A 20 -8.31 -3.64 -6.19
N ALA A 21 -7.03 -3.30 -6.00
CA ALA A 21 -6.58 -2.41 -4.94
C ALA A 21 -7.22 -1.02 -5.11
N HIS A 22 -7.14 -0.46 -6.31
CA HIS A 22 -7.69 0.87 -6.62
C HIS A 22 -9.21 0.88 -6.60
N PHE A 23 -9.88 -0.19 -7.03
CA PHE A 23 -11.31 -0.35 -6.87
C PHE A 23 -11.72 -0.31 -5.39
N GLY A 24 -11.00 -1.04 -4.54
CA GLY A 24 -11.24 -1.02 -3.10
C GLY A 24 -11.09 0.36 -2.49
N VAL A 25 -10.06 1.12 -2.89
CA VAL A 25 -9.81 2.46 -2.37
C VAL A 25 -10.79 3.49 -2.93
N GLN A 26 -10.98 3.53 -4.25
CA GLN A 26 -11.72 4.59 -4.93
C GLN A 26 -13.23 4.34 -4.93
N VAL A 27 -13.67 3.11 -5.19
CA VAL A 27 -15.09 2.78 -5.32
C VAL A 27 -15.68 2.36 -3.98
N LEU A 28 -14.99 1.47 -3.26
CA LEU A 28 -15.44 0.98 -1.96
C LEU A 28 -15.03 1.89 -0.79
N HIS A 29 -14.35 3.00 -1.05
CA HIS A 29 -13.87 3.97 -0.06
C HIS A 29 -13.07 3.33 1.10
N LYS A 30 -12.39 2.20 0.85
CA LYS A 30 -11.55 1.55 1.85
C LYS A 30 -10.31 2.41 2.12
N PRO A 31 -9.77 2.39 3.35
CA PRO A 31 -8.59 3.17 3.67
C PRO A 31 -7.40 2.74 2.79
N PRO A 32 -6.72 3.69 2.13
CA PRO A 32 -5.57 3.38 1.27
C PRO A 32 -4.39 2.78 2.03
N THR A 33 -4.29 3.07 3.33
CA THR A 33 -3.29 2.49 4.24
C THR A 33 -3.73 1.16 4.85
N GLY A 34 -4.94 0.69 4.53
CA GLY A 34 -5.47 -0.58 5.01
C GLY A 34 -4.73 -1.79 4.43
N ALA A 35 -4.65 -2.87 5.21
CA ALA A 35 -3.90 -4.07 4.83
C ALA A 35 -4.37 -4.72 3.51
N PHE A 36 -5.64 -4.54 3.13
CA PHE A 36 -6.14 -5.03 1.84
C PHE A 36 -5.53 -4.27 0.66
N ALA A 37 -5.68 -2.94 0.66
CA ALA A 37 -5.18 -2.08 -0.41
C ALA A 37 -3.65 -2.18 -0.52
N VAL A 38 -2.93 -2.12 0.61
CA VAL A 38 -1.46 -2.22 0.62
C VAL A 38 -0.98 -3.55 0.06
N ARG A 39 -1.57 -4.70 0.45
CA ARG A 39 -1.14 -6.01 -0.05
C ARG A 39 -1.32 -6.15 -1.57
N LEU A 40 -2.47 -5.74 -2.08
CA LEU A 40 -2.75 -5.81 -3.52
C LEU A 40 -1.92 -4.80 -4.32
N ASN A 41 -1.70 -3.60 -3.79
CA ASN A 41 -0.87 -2.57 -4.42
C ASN A 41 0.64 -2.85 -4.26
N LEU A 42 1.03 -3.87 -3.49
CA LEU A 42 2.39 -4.41 -3.50
C LEU A 42 2.50 -5.57 -4.49
N LEU A 43 1.57 -6.53 -4.42
CA LEU A 43 1.59 -7.74 -5.23
C LEU A 43 1.40 -7.42 -6.72
N GLY A 44 0.47 -6.53 -7.07
CA GLY A 44 0.16 -6.16 -8.44
C GLY A 44 1.36 -5.59 -9.20
N PRO A 45 2.00 -4.52 -8.71
CA PRO A 45 3.20 -3.97 -9.33
C PRO A 45 4.37 -4.95 -9.39
N ILE A 46 4.59 -5.79 -8.37
CA ILE A 46 5.65 -6.81 -8.39
C ILE A 46 5.43 -7.80 -9.54
N CYS A 47 4.20 -8.32 -9.71
CA CYS A 47 3.86 -9.21 -10.82
C CYS A 47 4.05 -8.54 -12.19
N ILE A 48 3.66 -7.27 -12.33
CA ILE A 48 3.85 -6.52 -13.58
C ILE A 48 5.34 -6.29 -13.87
N LEU A 49 6.15 -5.97 -12.85
CA LEU A 49 7.60 -5.84 -12.99
C LEU A 49 8.25 -7.16 -13.45
N ILE A 50 7.79 -8.31 -12.94
CA ILE A 50 8.27 -9.63 -13.39
C ILE A 50 7.88 -9.89 -14.85
N SER A 51 6.65 -9.52 -15.25
CA SER A 51 6.16 -9.65 -16.63
C SER A 51 7.00 -8.84 -17.62
N LEU A 52 7.44 -7.64 -17.23
CA LEU A 52 8.30 -6.77 -18.05
C LEU A 52 9.68 -7.36 -18.34
N MET A 53 10.10 -8.43 -17.67
CA MET A 53 11.34 -9.16 -18.03
C MET A 53 11.20 -9.90 -19.36
N GLY A 54 9.98 -10.27 -19.77
CA GLY A 54 9.70 -10.91 -21.06
C GLY A 54 9.61 -9.93 -22.24
N SER A 55 9.15 -8.70 -21.97
CA SER A 55 9.09 -7.62 -22.96
C SER A 55 9.24 -6.28 -22.25
N PHE A 56 10.47 -5.77 -22.22
CA PHE A 56 10.79 -4.60 -21.42
C PHE A 56 10.13 -3.33 -21.96
N ASN A 57 9.44 -2.61 -21.07
CA ASN A 57 8.86 -1.31 -21.34
C ASN A 57 9.23 -0.36 -20.20
N LEU A 58 10.06 0.65 -20.50
CA LEU A 58 10.58 1.56 -19.50
C LEU A 58 9.48 2.39 -18.82
N ALA A 59 8.48 2.85 -19.58
CA ALA A 59 7.39 3.66 -19.03
C ALA A 59 6.54 2.86 -18.03
N SER A 60 6.21 1.62 -18.38
CA SER A 60 5.48 0.69 -17.50
C SER A 60 6.33 0.35 -16.27
N PHE A 61 7.63 0.08 -16.45
CA PHE A 61 8.55 -0.18 -15.35
C PHE A 61 8.57 0.97 -14.35
N LEU A 62 8.80 2.21 -14.82
CA LEU A 62 8.86 3.39 -13.96
C LEU A 62 7.54 3.62 -13.24
N THR A 63 6.41 3.49 -13.94
CA THR A 63 5.08 3.64 -13.34
C THR A 63 4.89 2.67 -12.18
N GLN A 64 5.16 1.38 -12.41
CA GLN A 64 4.98 0.35 -11.38
C GLN A 64 5.97 0.51 -10.23
N PHE A 65 7.21 0.87 -10.53
CA PHE A 65 8.22 1.15 -9.52
C PHE A 65 7.82 2.31 -8.60
N PHE A 66 7.36 3.44 -9.17
CA PHE A 66 6.94 4.59 -8.37
C PHE A 66 5.68 4.30 -7.56
N TRP A 67 4.67 3.63 -8.13
CA TRP A 67 3.49 3.22 -7.37
C TRP A 67 3.81 2.28 -6.22
N LEU A 68 4.73 1.33 -6.44
CA LEU A 68 5.21 0.42 -5.41
C LEU A 68 5.94 1.20 -4.29
N ALA A 69 6.83 2.13 -4.65
CA ALA A 69 7.56 2.97 -3.72
C ALA A 69 6.62 3.87 -2.88
N LEU A 70 5.64 4.52 -3.52
CA LEU A 70 4.64 5.35 -2.85
C LEU A 70 3.81 4.52 -1.86
N THR A 71 3.37 3.33 -2.25
CA THR A 71 2.63 2.40 -1.39
C THR A 71 3.46 2.00 -0.17
N LEU A 72 4.75 1.68 -0.38
CA LEU A 72 5.66 1.30 0.71
C LEU A 72 5.91 2.46 1.68
N MET A 73 6.15 3.68 1.16
CA MET A 73 6.31 4.88 1.98
C MET A 73 5.05 5.20 2.79
N GLY A 74 3.86 5.11 2.19
CA GLY A 74 2.59 5.32 2.88
C GLY A 74 2.36 4.31 3.99
N TRP A 75 2.67 3.04 3.74
CA TRP A 75 2.57 1.97 4.74
C TRP A 75 3.56 2.17 5.91
N TRP A 76 4.82 2.50 5.63
CA TRP A 76 5.83 2.77 6.65
C TRP A 76 5.50 3.98 7.54
N ARG A 77 4.93 5.06 6.96
CA ARG A 77 4.46 6.20 7.75
C ARG A 77 3.30 5.83 8.67
N ASN A 78 2.34 5.06 8.17
CA ASN A 78 1.19 4.62 8.97
C ASN A 78 1.61 3.75 10.17
N LYS A 79 2.60 2.87 9.98
CA LYS A 79 3.17 2.07 11.07
C LYS A 79 3.86 2.90 12.15
N GLN A 80 4.49 4.02 11.77
CA GLN A 80 5.16 4.91 12.71
C GLN A 80 4.17 5.80 13.49
N ALA A 81 3.10 6.25 12.84
CA ALA A 81 2.03 7.02 13.49
C ALA A 81 1.22 6.18 14.51
N GLY A 82 1.26 4.85 14.41
CA GLY A 82 0.69 3.93 15.38
C GLY A 82 1.53 3.72 16.64
N ARG A 83 2.69 4.39 16.80
CA ARG A 83 3.36 4.48 18.10
C ARG A 83 2.55 5.48 18.94
N PRO A 84 1.88 5.06 20.03
CA PRO A 84 1.30 6.01 20.94
C PRO A 84 2.45 6.94 21.35
N VAL A 85 2.23 8.25 21.24
CA VAL A 85 2.99 9.18 22.07
C VAL A 85 2.90 8.58 23.47
N ALA A 86 4.02 8.10 24.00
CA ALA A 86 4.05 7.60 25.36
C ALA A 86 3.55 8.76 26.22
N GLU A 87 2.29 8.67 26.67
CA GLU A 87 1.74 9.58 27.66
C GLU A 87 2.79 9.62 28.77
N PRO A 88 3.39 10.78 29.08
CA PRO A 88 4.39 10.84 30.13
C PRO A 88 3.68 10.42 31.42
N ALA A 89 4.00 9.20 31.86
CA ALA A 89 3.51 8.65 33.11
C ALA A 89 3.96 9.60 34.24
N GLY A 90 3.03 10.42 34.74
CA GLY A 90 3.26 11.23 35.94
C GLY A 90 3.24 12.74 35.76
N ALA A 91 2.33 13.33 34.98
CA ALA A 91 1.97 14.73 35.20
C ALA A 91 1.06 14.83 36.45
N PRO A 92 1.47 15.53 37.53
CA PRO A 92 0.59 15.74 38.68
C PRO A 92 -0.62 16.55 38.24
N ARG A 93 -1.84 16.04 38.47
CA ARG A 93 -3.08 16.80 38.26
C ARG A 93 -3.10 17.96 39.26
N PRO A 94 -3.08 19.23 38.82
CA PRO A 94 -3.29 20.34 39.73
C PRO A 94 -4.79 20.44 40.04
N GLY A 95 -5.14 20.44 41.33
CA GLY A 95 -6.45 20.90 41.80
C GLY A 95 -7.48 19.80 42.01
N HIS A 96 -7.41 19.12 43.16
CA HIS A 96 -8.63 18.85 43.90
C HIS A 96 -8.71 19.93 44.98
N PRO A 97 -9.67 20.87 44.92
CA PRO A 97 -9.91 21.75 46.05
C PRO A 97 -10.39 20.89 47.22
N ALA A 98 -9.75 21.09 48.38
CA ALA A 98 -10.17 20.52 49.65
C ALA A 98 -11.65 20.85 49.88
N GLN A 99 -12.51 19.83 49.85
CA GLN A 99 -13.85 19.97 50.37
C GLN A 99 -13.80 19.77 51.88
N GLN A 100 -14.37 20.76 52.55
CA GLN A 100 -14.47 20.96 53.98
C GLN A 100 -15.31 19.90 54.68
#